data_AF-A0A830C795-F1
#
_entry.id   AF-A0A830C795-F1
#
_cell.length_a   1.000
_cell.length_b   1.000
_cell.length_c   1.000
_cell.angle_alpha   90.00
_cell.angle_beta   90.00
_cell.angle_gamma   90.00
#
_symmetry.space_group_name_H-M   'P 1'
#
loop_
_entity.id
_entity.type
_entity.pdbx_description
1 polymer ?
#
loop_
_entity_poly.entity_id
_entity_poly.type
_entity_poly.pdbx_seq_one_letter_code
_entity_poly.pdbx_strand_id
1 'polypeptide(L)'
;MLASGSDDGTFSIRDLRLLKEGGAVVAHFDYHKHPITSIEWSPHEASTLAVTSSGNQLTAWNLSLERDEEEEAKFKAKTKEQVNAPSDLPPQLLFVHQGQKDLKELHWHSQIPGK
;
A
#
# COMPACT_ATOMS: atom_id res chain seq x y z
N MET A 1 -9.59 -8.28 -9.10
CA MET A 1 -8.25 -7.67 -9.13
C MET A 1 -7.22 -8.71 -8.74
N LEU A 2 -6.02 -8.68 -9.32
CA LEU A 2 -4.87 -9.50 -8.93
C LEU A 2 -3.79 -8.57 -8.38
N ALA A 3 -3.19 -8.93 -7.25
CA ALA A 3 -2.02 -8.24 -6.72
C ALA A 3 -0.80 -9.15 -6.87
N SER A 4 0.35 -8.57 -7.24
CA SER A 4 1.61 -9.29 -7.39
C SER A 4 2.76 -8.45 -6.88
N GLY A 5 3.63 -9.04 -6.05
CA GLY A 5 4.91 -8.46 -5.65
C GLY A 5 6.07 -8.96 -6.51
N SER A 6 7.17 -8.19 -6.54
CA SER A 6 8.38 -8.47 -7.31
C SER A 6 9.62 -8.46 -6.41
N ASP A 7 10.69 -9.11 -6.89
CA ASP A 7 11.99 -9.16 -6.21
C ASP A 7 12.71 -7.80 -6.20
N ASP A 8 12.34 -6.88 -7.09
CA ASP A 8 12.83 -5.50 -7.08
C ASP A 8 12.18 -4.63 -5.98
N GLY A 9 11.23 -5.18 -5.20
CA GLY A 9 10.50 -4.48 -4.16
C GLY A 9 9.25 -3.74 -4.65
N THR A 10 8.99 -3.74 -5.96
CA THR A 10 7.74 -3.19 -6.48
C THR A 10 6.58 -4.16 -6.30
N PHE A 11 5.36 -3.63 -6.29
CA PHE A 11 4.16 -4.44 -6.45
C PHE A 11 3.17 -3.78 -7.41
N SER A 12 2.34 -4.59 -8.05
CA SER A 12 1.40 -4.13 -9.07
C SER A 12 0.03 -4.75 -8.86
N ILE A 13 -0.99 -3.97 -9.20
CA ILE A 13 -2.38 -4.40 -9.22
C ILE A 13 -2.84 -4.50 -10.67
N ARG A 14 -3.49 -5.61 -11.00
CA ARG A 14 -3.98 -5.90 -12.34
C ARG A 14 -5.47 -6.21 -12.35
N ASP A 15 -6.17 -5.69 -13.35
CA ASP A 15 -7.52 -6.14 -13.69
C ASP A 15 -7.43 -7.20 -14.79
N LEU A 16 -7.70 -8.46 -14.42
CA LEU A 16 -7.63 -9.59 -15.34
C LEU A 16 -8.70 -9.53 -16.44
N ARG A 17 -9.77 -8.74 -16.26
CA ARG A 17 -10.79 -8.52 -17.29
C ARG A 17 -10.22 -7.78 -18.51
N LEU A 18 -9.22 -6.93 -18.28
CA LEU A 18 -8.57 -6.09 -19.28
C LEU A 18 -7.31 -6.75 -19.89
N LEU A 19 -7.04 -8.02 -19.55
CA LEU A 19 -5.78 -8.69 -19.94
C LEU A 19 -5.57 -8.77 -21.45
N LYS A 20 -6.64 -8.95 -22.22
CA LYS A 20 -6.59 -9.05 -23.69
C LYS A 20 -6.35 -7.71 -24.38
N GLU A 21 -6.58 -6.61 -23.69
CA GLU A 21 -6.57 -5.26 -24.24
C GLU A 21 -5.23 -4.53 -23.96
N GLY A 22 -4.27 -5.21 -23.33
CA GLY A 22 -2.96 -4.65 -23.00
C GLY A 22 -2.97 -3.68 -21.80
N GLY A 23 -4.15 -3.21 -21.37
CA GLY A 23 -4.36 -2.30 -20.24
C GLY A 23 -4.56 -3.00 -18.89
N ALA A 24 -3.90 -4.13 -18.65
CA ALA A 24 -4.18 -4.94 -17.46
C ALA A 24 -3.72 -4.31 -16.14
N VAL A 25 -2.70 -3.43 -16.16
CA VAL A 25 -2.13 -2.83 -14.95
C VAL A 25 -2.96 -1.61 -14.54
N VAL A 26 -3.51 -1.66 -13.34
CA VAL A 26 -4.34 -0.57 -12.77
C VAL A 26 -3.53 0.30 -11.82
N ALA A 27 -2.58 -0.28 -11.11
CA ALA A 27 -1.67 0.46 -10.24
C ALA A 27 -0.30 -0.23 -10.16
N HIS A 28 0.75 0.57 -9.98
CA HIS A 28 2.12 0.10 -9.79
C HIS A 28 2.77 0.96 -8.71
N PHE A 29 3.41 0.31 -7.74
CA PHE A 29 3.98 0.97 -6.58
C PHE A 29 5.46 0.60 -6.42
N ASP A 30 6.32 1.61 -6.36
CA ASP A 30 7.75 1.53 -6.04
C ASP A 30 7.99 2.23 -4.70
N TYR A 31 7.77 1.49 -3.61
CA TYR A 31 7.97 1.97 -2.24
C TYR A 31 9.00 1.13 -1.50
N HIS A 32 8.80 -0.19 -1.43
CA HIS A 32 9.75 -1.09 -0.77
C HIS A 32 11.06 -1.14 -1.54
N LYS A 33 12.19 -1.18 -0.82
CA LYS A 33 13.54 -1.22 -1.40
C LYS A 33 14.17 -2.61 -1.37
N HIS A 34 13.39 -3.61 -0.99
CA HIS A 34 13.79 -5.01 -0.86
C HIS A 34 12.66 -5.91 -1.37
N PRO A 35 12.96 -7.15 -1.83
CA PRO A 35 11.99 -8.09 -2.38
C PRO A 35 10.70 -8.21 -1.58
N ILE A 36 9.57 -8.21 -2.28
CA ILE A 36 8.26 -8.49 -1.68
C ILE A 36 8.19 -9.97 -1.30
N THR A 37 7.86 -10.26 -0.04
CA THR A 37 7.78 -11.63 0.48
C THR A 37 6.35 -12.14 0.59
N SER A 38 5.39 -11.25 0.83
CA SER A 38 3.97 -11.61 0.91
C SER A 38 3.09 -10.42 0.55
N ILE A 39 1.91 -10.70 -0.01
CA ILE A 39 0.92 -9.71 -0.40
C ILE A 39 -0.47 -10.31 -0.27
N GLU A 40 -1.38 -9.64 0.44
CA GLU A 40 -2.74 -10.13 0.67
C GLU A 40 -3.76 -9.00 0.69
N TRP A 41 -4.86 -9.19 -0.02
CA TRP A 41 -6.03 -8.33 0.07
C TRP A 41 -6.73 -8.52 1.41
N SER A 42 -7.24 -7.42 1.98
CA SER A 42 -8.11 -7.51 3.15
C SER A 42 -9.40 -8.26 2.80
N PRO A 43 -9.81 -9.26 3.60
CA PRO A 43 -11.10 -9.91 3.43
C PRO A 43 -12.27 -9.02 3.87
N HIS A 44 -11.98 -7.91 4.58
CA HIS A 44 -12.96 -7.01 5.16
C HIS A 44 -13.19 -5.75 4.31
N GLU A 45 -12.20 -5.36 3.50
CA GLU A 45 -12.27 -4.16 2.66
C GLU A 45 -11.58 -4.39 1.31
N ALA A 46 -12.37 -4.34 0.23
CA ALA A 46 -11.92 -4.74 -1.10
C ALA A 46 -10.83 -3.84 -1.73
N SER A 47 -10.69 -2.59 -1.27
CA SER A 47 -9.67 -1.65 -1.73
C SER A 47 -8.38 -1.72 -0.91
N THR A 48 -8.36 -2.49 0.18
CA THR A 48 -7.24 -2.53 1.12
C THR A 48 -6.39 -3.78 0.94
N LEU A 49 -5.07 -3.63 0.99
CA LEU A 49 -4.12 -4.74 0.97
C LEU A 49 -2.94 -4.50 1.91
N ALA A 50 -2.31 -5.59 2.34
CA ALA A 50 -1.06 -5.57 3.08
C ALA A 50 0.05 -6.18 2.25
N VAL A 51 1.26 -5.65 2.41
CA VAL A 51 2.47 -6.09 1.70
C VAL A 51 3.62 -6.18 2.69
N THR A 52 4.33 -7.31 2.73
CA THR A 52 5.59 -7.46 3.45
C THR A 52 6.77 -7.53 2.52
N SER A 53 7.89 -7.01 2.99
CA SER A 53 9.18 -7.06 2.31
C SER A 53 10.25 -7.71 3.18
N SER A 54 11.21 -8.37 2.54
CA SER A 54 12.44 -8.87 3.15
C SER A 54 13.28 -7.78 3.83
N GLY A 55 13.00 -6.50 3.55
CA GLY A 55 13.55 -5.33 4.25
C GLY A 55 12.98 -5.09 5.66
N ASN A 56 12.29 -6.05 6.26
CA ASN A 56 11.68 -5.95 7.60
C ASN A 56 10.58 -4.88 7.70
N GLN A 57 9.84 -4.68 6.60
CA GLN A 57 8.71 -3.76 6.55
C GLN A 57 7.42 -4.52 6.21
N LEU A 58 6.37 -4.23 6.97
CA LEU A 58 4.98 -4.51 6.59
C LEU A 58 4.29 -3.18 6.32
N THR A 59 3.53 -3.11 5.24
CA THR A 59 2.79 -1.91 4.85
C THR A 59 1.33 -2.24 4.60
N ALA A 60 0.44 -1.33 4.99
CA ALA A 60 -0.98 -1.38 4.66
C ALA A 60 -1.32 -0.28 3.66
N TRP A 61 -2.12 -0.61 2.66
CA TRP A 61 -2.46 0.26 1.55
C TRP A 61 -3.96 0.28 1.33
N ASN A 62 -4.53 1.43 0.97
CA ASN A 62 -5.91 1.54 0.50
C ASN A 62 -5.96 2.26 -0.85
N LEU A 63 -6.44 1.55 -1.87
CA LEU A 63 -6.44 1.99 -3.25
C LEU A 63 -7.55 2.99 -3.59
N SER A 64 -8.52 3.20 -2.70
CA SER A 64 -9.54 4.24 -2.89
C SER A 64 -9.08 5.62 -2.41
N LEU A 65 -7.88 5.72 -1.82
CA LEU A 65 -7.34 6.99 -1.35
C LEU A 65 -6.62 7.74 -2.47
N GLU A 66 -6.87 9.04 -2.51
CA GLU A 66 -6.29 10.00 -3.43
C GLU A 66 -5.79 11.21 -2.64
N ARG A 67 -4.81 11.96 -3.18
CA ARG A 67 -4.39 13.22 -2.55
C ARG A 67 -5.49 14.26 -2.74
N ASP A 68 -5.88 14.88 -1.63
CA ASP A 68 -6.73 16.06 -1.63
C ASP A 68 -5.88 17.30 -1.31
N GLU A 69 -5.45 18.00 -2.35
CA GLU A 69 -4.60 19.20 -2.22
C GLU A 69 -5.31 20.35 -1.49
N GLU A 70 -6.64 20.43 -1.59
CA GLU A 70 -7.42 21.48 -0.95
C GLU A 70 -7.46 21.26 0.58
N GLU A 71 -7.71 20.03 1.01
CA GLU A 71 -7.66 19.66 2.43
C GLU A 71 -6.24 19.75 3.00
N GLU A 72 -5.20 19.33 2.26
CA GLU A 72 -3.80 19.52 2.68
C GLU A 72 -3.47 21.01 2.90
N ALA A 73 -3.92 21.89 2.00
CA ALA A 73 -3.71 23.33 2.10
C ALA A 73 -4.44 23.92 3.32
N LYS A 74 -5.70 23.52 3.56
CA LYS A 74 -6.45 23.93 4.75
C LYS A 74 -5.80 23.45 6.05
N PHE A 75 -5.26 22.23 6.09
CA PHE A 75 -4.57 21.69 7.26
C PHE A 75 -3.27 22.46 7.54
N LYS A 76 -2.45 22.71 6.52
CA LYS A 76 -1.23 23.54 6.63
C LYS A 76 -1.52 24.97 7.09
N ALA A 77 -2.67 25.53 6.69
CA ALA A 77 -3.08 26.86 7.15
C ALA A 77 -3.53 26.89 8.62
N LYS A 78 -4.08 25.77 9.14
CA LYS A 78 -4.60 25.66 10.52
C LYS A 78 -3.54 25.20 11.54
N THR A 79 -2.53 24.47 11.11
CA THR A 79 -1.53 23.85 11.99
C THR A 79 -0.17 24.52 11.81
N LYS A 80 0.40 25.07 12.90
CA LYS A 80 1.76 25.64 12.92
C LYS A 80 2.87 24.57 12.89
N GLU A 81 2.53 23.32 13.14
CA GLU A 81 3.47 22.21 13.00
C GLU A 81 3.72 21.93 11.52
N GLN A 82 4.97 22.12 11.08
CA GLN A 82 5.44 21.57 9.83
C GLN A 82 5.49 20.05 10.00
N VAL A 83 4.40 19.37 9.70
CA VAL A 83 4.45 17.93 9.46
C VAL A 83 5.23 17.75 8.16
N ASN A 84 6.53 17.49 8.28
CA ASN A 84 7.41 17.16 7.16
C ASN A 84 7.11 15.74 6.69
N ALA A 85 5.88 15.50 6.24
CA ALA A 85 5.55 14.30 5.50
C ALA A 85 6.42 14.30 4.24
N PRO A 86 7.20 13.24 3.97
CA PRO A 86 7.97 13.15 2.74
C PRO A 86 7.03 13.31 1.54
N SER A 87 7.39 14.19 0.61
CA SER A 87 6.57 14.47 -0.57
C SER A 87 6.49 13.30 -1.54
N ASP A 88 7.30 12.25 -1.34
CA ASP A 88 7.35 11.05 -2.17
C ASP A 88 6.45 9.91 -1.68
N LEU A 89 5.78 10.07 -0.53
CA LEU A 89 4.89 9.03 -0.03
C LEU A 89 3.62 8.96 -0.89
N PRO A 90 3.29 7.78 -1.43
CA PRO A 90 2.02 7.59 -2.14
C PRO A 90 0.84 7.81 -1.18
N PRO A 91 -0.24 8.49 -1.61
CA PRO A 91 -1.42 8.72 -0.76
C PRO A 91 -2.14 7.44 -0.34
N GLN A 92 -1.94 6.35 -1.09
CA GLN A 92 -2.53 5.04 -0.77
C GLN A 92 -1.84 4.35 0.40
N LEU A 93 -0.65 4.78 0.83
CA LEU A 93 0.07 4.18 1.95
C LEU A 93 -0.55 4.62 3.28
N LEU A 94 -1.19 3.69 3.98
CA LEU A 94 -1.87 3.95 5.25
C LEU A 94 -0.96 3.78 6.46
N PHE A 95 -0.14 2.73 6.47
CA PHE A 95 0.63 2.36 7.64
C PHE A 95 1.91 1.63 7.29
N VAL A 96 2.95 1.83 8.10
CA VAL A 96 4.23 1.14 8.02
C VAL A 96 4.54 0.53 9.39
N HIS A 97 4.72 -0.79 9.43
CA HIS A 97 5.17 -1.53 10.61
C HIS A 97 6.60 -2.03 10.40
N GLN A 98 7.52 -1.70 11.32
CA GLN A 98 8.95 -2.05 11.25
C GLN A 98 9.47 -2.74 12.52
N GLY A 99 8.57 -3.34 13.32
CA GLY A 99 8.94 -3.97 14.59
C GLY A 99 9.46 -5.41 14.47
N GLN A 100 9.29 -6.03 13.30
CA GLN A 100 9.53 -7.46 13.09
C GLN A 100 10.64 -7.69 12.07
N LYS A 101 11.40 -8.78 12.24
CA LYS A 101 12.47 -9.21 11.33
C LYS A 101 12.06 -10.45 10.55
N ASP A 102 12.65 -10.63 9.38
CA ASP A 102 12.54 -11.84 8.54
C ASP A 102 11.09 -12.19 8.16
N LEU A 103 10.29 -11.18 7.80
CA LEU A 103 8.89 -11.34 7.39
C LEU A 103 8.78 -12.26 6.16
N LYS A 104 8.18 -13.44 6.33
CA LYS A 104 7.98 -14.43 5.26
C LYS A 104 6.56 -14.45 4.73
N GLU A 105 5.59 -14.33 5.62
CA GLU A 105 4.17 -14.40 5.31
C GLU A 105 3.39 -13.39 6.17
N LEU A 106 2.27 -12.93 5.63
CA LEU A 106 1.28 -12.14 6.34
C LEU A 106 -0.09 -12.74 6.04
N HIS A 107 -1.00 -12.66 7.02
CA HIS A 107 -2.40 -13.03 6.83
C HIS A 107 -3.30 -12.07 7.57
N TRP A 108 -4.40 -11.68 6.96
CA TRP A 108 -5.43 -10.94 7.65
C TRP A 108 -6.23 -11.85 8.58
N HIS A 109 -6.54 -11.36 9.78
CA HIS A 109 -7.41 -12.11 10.69
C HIS A 109 -8.84 -12.13 10.14
N SER A 110 -9.36 -13.31 9.79
CA SER A 110 -10.66 -13.46 9.09
C SER A 110 -11.88 -12.97 9.86
N GLN A 111 -11.82 -12.90 11.20
CA GLN A 111 -12.94 -12.48 12.06
C GLN A 111 -12.77 -11.09 12.68
N ILE A 112 -11.61 -10.46 12.51
CA ILE A 112 -11.32 -9.17 13.14
C ILE A 112 -11.07 -8.17 12.01
N PRO A 113 -12.12 -7.48 11.52
CA PRO A 113 -11.92 -6.28 10.73
C PRO A 113 -11.20 -5.27 11.63
N GLY A 114 -10.07 -4.74 11.18
CA GLY A 114 -9.30 -3.73 11.92
C GLY A 114 -10.21 -2.63 12.46
N LYS A 115 -9.90 -2.12 13.66
CA LYS A 115 -10.68 -1.07 14.31
C LYS A 115 -10.54 0.28 13.62
#